data_AF-A0A8S4A2H4-F1
#
_entry.id   AF-A0A8S4A2H4-F1
#
_cell.length_a   1.000
_cell.length_b   1.000
_cell.length_c   1.000
_cell.angle_alpha   90.00
_cell.angle_beta   90.00
_cell.angle_gamma   90.00
#
_symmetry.space_group_name_H-M   'P 1'
#
loop_
_entity.id
_entity.type
_entity.pdbx_description
1 polymer ?
#
loop_
_entity_poly.entity_id
_entity_poly.type
_entity_poly.pdbx_seq_one_letter_code
_entity_poly.pdbx_strand_id
1 'polypeptide(L)'
;MFPDSAIAKKFSLSERKCSYLVSFGLAPYFTSLLEAKLFKRNFVLLFDESMNKSFQLKQMDFHVRFWDADLLNVGSCGLHKVHDACKTAMVAAGWGLEKVLKSMYRLLEDTPARHEDYFKTSQCTQAPLKFCAHRWLENSKVAQGAFDILPHFKKFCDSAAKKEITQPQTESFETVRTAVNNDMFLSSKLAFFVSFSKQLEPFLRKYQTDNPMVPFLFTDLHNLTFAVLRRFVKKEIIANLSSTSDILNFSVNDPQNHVTGHAVDIGFCGRFSN
;
A
#
# COMPACT_ATOMS: atom_id res chain seq x y z
N MET A 1 -24.32 -6.14 16.13
CA MET A 1 -24.10 -7.59 16.31
C MET A 1 -25.04 -8.05 17.42
N PHE A 2 -26.09 -8.81 17.08
CA PHE A 2 -27.09 -9.45 17.98
C PHE A 2 -28.00 -8.51 18.82
N PRO A 3 -28.94 -7.79 18.20
CA PRO A 3 -29.89 -6.91 18.92
C PRO A 3 -30.88 -7.66 19.83
N ASP A 4 -31.04 -8.96 19.62
CA ASP A 4 -31.97 -9.88 20.26
C ASP A 4 -31.39 -10.67 21.45
N SER A 5 -30.07 -10.67 21.63
CA SER A 5 -29.43 -11.43 22.71
C SER A 5 -29.47 -10.71 24.06
N ALA A 6 -30.24 -11.24 25.01
CA ALA A 6 -30.29 -10.76 26.40
C ALA A 6 -28.92 -10.86 27.12
N ILE A 7 -28.06 -11.78 26.69
CA ILE A 7 -26.69 -11.95 27.20
C ILE A 7 -25.78 -10.86 26.62
N ALA A 8 -25.86 -10.60 25.30
CA ALA A 8 -25.07 -9.57 24.64
C ALA A 8 -25.40 -8.16 25.18
N LYS A 9 -26.67 -7.89 25.55
CA LYS A 9 -27.08 -6.63 26.18
C LYS A 9 -26.39 -6.33 27.52
N LYS A 10 -25.95 -7.36 28.25
CA LYS A 10 -25.25 -7.23 29.55
C LYS A 10 -23.73 -7.32 29.42
N PHE A 11 -23.23 -7.69 28.26
CA PHE A 11 -21.81 -7.87 28.03
C PHE A 11 -21.16 -6.52 27.69
N SER A 12 -20.25 -6.06 28.56
CA SER A 12 -19.33 -4.97 28.23
C SER A 12 -17.89 -5.44 28.50
N LEU A 13 -17.02 -5.25 27.51
CA LEU A 13 -15.59 -5.56 27.63
C LEU A 13 -14.82 -4.33 27.18
N SER A 14 -14.09 -3.71 28.10
CA SER A 14 -13.24 -2.58 27.76
C SER A 14 -12.04 -3.04 26.94
N GLU A 15 -11.56 -2.17 26.06
CA GLU A 15 -10.35 -2.39 25.25
C GLU A 15 -9.17 -2.84 26.13
N ARG A 16 -8.96 -2.16 27.27
CA ARG A 16 -7.90 -2.49 28.23
C ARG A 16 -8.05 -3.89 28.82
N LYS A 17 -9.27 -4.30 29.17
CA LYS A 17 -9.52 -5.63 29.75
C LYS A 17 -9.34 -6.73 28.71
N CYS A 18 -9.77 -6.49 27.47
CA CYS A 18 -9.52 -7.40 26.35
C CYS A 18 -8.01 -7.55 26.08
N SER A 19 -7.29 -6.43 25.97
CA SER A 19 -5.84 -6.40 25.79
C SER A 19 -5.10 -7.14 26.91
N TYR A 20 -5.52 -6.96 28.17
CA TYR A 20 -4.95 -7.66 29.31
C TYR A 20 -5.15 -9.19 29.23
N LEU A 21 -6.37 -9.64 28.94
CA LEU A 21 -6.68 -11.08 28.80
C LEU A 21 -5.86 -11.73 27.68
N VAL A 22 -5.69 -11.04 26.55
CA VAL A 22 -4.86 -11.53 25.45
C VAL A 22 -3.38 -11.57 25.85
N SER A 23 -2.86 -10.49 26.44
CA SER A 23 -1.42 -10.33 26.71
C SER A 23 -0.92 -11.18 27.88
N PHE A 24 -1.74 -11.36 28.92
CA PHE A 24 -1.33 -12.01 30.17
C PHE A 24 -2.05 -13.33 30.43
N GLY A 25 -3.12 -13.65 29.71
CA GLY A 25 -3.81 -14.93 29.80
C GLY A 25 -3.48 -15.82 28.60
N LEU A 26 -3.98 -15.44 27.42
CA LEU A 26 -3.83 -16.24 26.21
C LEU A 26 -2.38 -16.39 25.77
N ALA A 27 -1.62 -15.29 25.68
CA ALA A 27 -0.25 -15.34 25.17
C ALA A 27 0.67 -16.26 26.00
N PRO A 28 0.76 -16.16 27.34
CA PRO A 28 1.58 -17.08 28.13
C PRO A 28 1.11 -18.54 28.03
N TYR A 29 -0.20 -18.77 27.99
CA TYR A 29 -0.74 -20.13 27.84
C TYR A 29 -0.33 -20.76 26.51
N PHE A 30 -0.52 -20.06 25.38
CA PHE A 30 -0.07 -20.54 24.08
C PHE A 30 1.44 -20.71 24.00
N THR A 31 2.23 -19.79 24.60
CA THR A 31 3.68 -19.95 24.71
C THR A 31 4.03 -21.24 25.45
N SER A 32 3.40 -21.53 26.58
CA SER A 32 3.66 -22.76 27.34
C SER A 32 3.34 -24.04 26.56
N LEU A 33 2.27 -24.03 25.74
CA LEU A 33 1.95 -25.14 24.85
C LEU A 33 3.00 -25.33 23.76
N LEU A 34 3.48 -24.25 23.14
CA LEU A 34 4.52 -24.29 22.12
C LEU A 34 5.86 -24.76 22.70
N GLU A 35 6.23 -24.28 23.89
CA GLU A 35 7.42 -24.73 24.62
C GLU A 35 7.34 -26.23 24.96
N ALA A 36 6.19 -26.69 25.46
CA ALA A 36 5.99 -28.11 25.76
C ALA A 36 6.11 -29.02 24.52
N LYS A 37 5.75 -28.50 23.34
CA LYS A 37 5.97 -29.19 22.06
C LYS A 37 7.43 -29.12 21.60
N LEU A 38 8.10 -27.99 21.82
CA LEU A 38 9.51 -27.78 21.47
C LEU A 38 10.43 -28.78 22.18
N PHE A 39 10.24 -29.01 23.48
CA PHE A 39 11.06 -29.95 24.26
C PHE A 39 10.99 -31.41 23.78
N LYS A 40 10.04 -31.74 22.91
CA LYS A 40 9.84 -33.09 22.36
C LYS A 40 10.29 -33.24 20.92
N ARG A 41 10.88 -32.19 20.32
CA ARG A 41 11.19 -32.16 18.88
C ARG A 41 12.56 -31.56 18.60
N ASN A 42 13.09 -31.92 17.43
CA ASN A 42 14.25 -31.23 16.87
C ASN A 42 13.86 -29.81 16.46
N PHE A 43 14.75 -28.87 16.72
CA PHE A 43 14.56 -27.45 16.40
C PHE A 43 15.83 -26.84 15.81
N VAL A 44 15.66 -25.73 15.12
CA VAL A 44 16.73 -24.87 14.60
C VAL A 44 16.74 -23.60 15.43
N LEU A 45 17.92 -23.25 15.93
CA LEU A 45 18.16 -21.97 16.58
C LEU A 45 18.72 -20.99 15.54
N LEU A 46 18.05 -19.86 15.37
CA LEU A 46 18.44 -18.77 14.51
C LEU A 46 18.84 -17.59 15.38
N PHE A 47 19.88 -16.90 14.96
CA PHE A 47 20.31 -15.64 15.56
C PHE A 47 19.80 -14.53 14.64
N ASP A 48 18.96 -13.64 15.15
CA ASP A 48 18.46 -12.49 14.40
C ASP A 48 18.89 -11.20 15.10
N GLU A 49 19.44 -10.26 14.34
CA GLU A 49 19.69 -8.91 14.85
C GLU A 49 18.44 -8.07 14.63
N SER A 50 17.57 -8.08 15.64
CA SER A 50 16.33 -7.32 15.60
C SER A 50 16.47 -6.01 16.38
N MET A 51 15.75 -4.98 15.93
CA MET A 51 15.69 -3.70 16.64
C MET A 51 14.76 -3.87 17.84
N ASN A 52 15.30 -3.78 19.05
CA ASN A 52 14.52 -3.88 20.27
C ASN A 52 13.46 -2.76 20.30
N LYS A 53 12.18 -3.12 20.45
CA LYS A 53 11.07 -2.15 20.41
C LYS A 53 11.11 -1.12 21.55
N SER A 54 11.63 -1.49 22.71
CA SER A 54 11.70 -0.63 23.91
C SER A 54 12.91 0.30 23.89
N PHE A 55 14.09 -0.22 23.52
CA PHE A 55 15.35 0.52 23.59
C PHE A 55 15.82 1.07 22.24
N GLN A 56 15.21 0.66 21.12
CA GLN A 56 15.59 1.04 19.75
C GLN A 56 17.06 0.74 19.41
N LEU A 57 17.68 -0.18 20.15
CA LEU A 57 19.05 -0.66 19.90
C LEU A 57 18.99 -2.04 19.22
N LYS A 58 20.02 -2.35 18.43
CA LYS A 58 20.20 -3.70 17.88
C LYS A 58 20.44 -4.67 19.03
N GLN A 59 19.58 -5.66 19.15
CA GLN A 59 19.72 -6.77 20.08
C GLN A 59 19.79 -8.07 19.28
N MET A 60 20.65 -8.99 19.73
CA MET A 60 20.72 -10.33 19.18
C MET A 60 19.62 -11.17 19.83
N ASP A 61 18.57 -11.45 19.07
CA ASP A 61 17.45 -12.27 19.48
C ASP A 61 17.66 -13.72 19.04
N PHE A 62 17.24 -14.64 19.90
CA PHE A 62 17.21 -16.07 19.61
C PHE A 62 15.84 -16.44 19.06
N HIS A 63 15.81 -16.89 17.81
CA HIS A 63 14.61 -17.41 17.17
C HIS A 63 14.67 -18.92 17.11
N VAL A 64 13.79 -19.60 17.84
CA VAL A 64 13.65 -21.05 17.76
C VAL A 64 12.58 -21.41 16.73
N ARG A 65 12.92 -22.26 15.76
CA ARG A 65 11.97 -22.84 14.80
C ARG A 65 11.95 -24.34 14.91
N PHE A 66 10.77 -24.94 14.98
CA PHE A 66 10.59 -26.39 14.97
C PHE A 66 9.45 -26.76 14.02
N TRP A 67 9.48 -28.01 13.53
CA TRP A 67 8.41 -28.53 12.68
C TRP A 67 7.30 -29.14 13.54
N ASP A 68 6.08 -28.64 13.34
CA ASP A 68 4.87 -29.20 13.93
C ASP A 68 3.90 -29.58 12.80
N ALA A 69 3.49 -30.85 12.76
CA ALA A 69 2.57 -31.33 11.74
C ALA A 69 1.14 -30.80 11.93
N ASP A 70 0.82 -30.34 13.15
CA ASP A 70 -0.49 -29.80 13.50
C ASP A 70 -0.61 -28.30 13.23
N LEU A 71 0.52 -27.62 12.97
CA LEU A 71 0.57 -26.16 12.82
C LEU A 71 1.20 -25.77 11.48
N LEU A 72 0.41 -25.09 10.65
CA LEU A 72 0.92 -24.46 9.44
C LEU A 72 1.51 -23.08 9.78
N ASN A 73 2.83 -22.92 9.62
CA ASN A 73 3.44 -21.61 9.68
C ASN A 73 3.15 -20.83 8.39
N VAL A 74 2.21 -19.89 8.48
CA VAL A 74 1.79 -19.03 7.35
C VAL A 74 2.75 -17.84 7.14
N GLY A 75 3.71 -17.65 8.05
CA GLY A 75 4.65 -16.53 8.02
C GLY A 75 3.97 -15.18 8.23
N SER A 76 4.52 -14.14 7.60
CA SER A 76 3.95 -12.79 7.63
C SER A 76 2.70 -12.68 6.77
N CYS A 77 1.77 -11.78 7.14
CA CYS A 77 0.57 -11.49 6.38
C CYS A 77 0.86 -11.12 4.91
N GLY A 78 0.34 -11.93 3.97
CA GLY A 78 0.52 -11.71 2.53
C GLY A 78 0.01 -10.36 2.04
N LEU A 79 -1.10 -9.86 2.60
CA LEU A 79 -1.63 -8.53 2.29
C LEU A 79 -0.63 -7.41 2.60
N HIS A 80 -0.02 -7.45 3.80
CA HIS A 80 1.00 -6.46 4.17
C HIS A 80 2.18 -6.48 3.19
N LYS A 81 2.61 -7.67 2.76
CA LYS A 81 3.69 -7.79 1.77
C LYS A 81 3.36 -7.14 0.43
N VAL A 82 2.14 -7.30 -0.09
CA VAL A 82 1.77 -6.65 -1.37
C VAL A 82 1.62 -5.13 -1.20
N HIS A 83 1.09 -4.66 -0.06
CA HIS A 83 1.05 -3.22 0.24
C HIS A 83 2.45 -2.60 0.32
N ASP A 84 3.36 -3.25 1.06
CA ASP A 84 4.75 -2.79 1.21
C ASP A 84 5.54 -2.86 -0.09
N ALA A 85 5.30 -3.88 -0.92
CA ALA A 85 5.90 -3.98 -2.26
C ALA A 85 5.46 -2.82 -3.15
N CYS A 86 4.17 -2.50 -3.16
CA CYS A 86 3.65 -1.36 -3.93
C CYS A 86 4.23 -0.02 -3.44
N LYS A 87 4.28 0.19 -2.11
CA LYS A 87 4.95 1.35 -1.51
C LYS A 87 6.39 1.45 -1.99
N THR A 88 7.15 0.36 -1.86
CA THR A 88 8.57 0.31 -2.22
C THR A 88 8.77 0.62 -3.70
N ALA A 89 7.93 0.08 -4.58
CA ALA A 89 7.97 0.35 -6.01
C ALA A 89 7.74 1.85 -6.32
N MET A 90 6.72 2.46 -5.71
CA MET A 90 6.41 3.88 -5.94
C MET A 90 7.46 4.84 -5.36
N VAL A 91 8.08 4.46 -4.24
CA VAL A 91 9.23 5.21 -3.67
C VAL A 91 10.46 5.07 -4.57
N ALA A 92 10.77 3.86 -5.04
CA ALA A 92 11.89 3.60 -5.93
C ALA A 92 11.77 4.32 -7.28
N ALA A 93 10.54 4.51 -7.78
CA ALA A 93 10.28 5.29 -8.98
C ALA A 93 10.62 6.79 -8.82
N GLY A 94 10.75 7.29 -7.59
CA GLY A 94 11.18 8.67 -7.32
C GLY A 94 10.13 9.75 -7.66
N TRP A 95 8.87 9.37 -7.89
CA TRP A 95 7.84 10.30 -8.37
C TRP A 95 7.26 11.23 -7.32
N GLY A 96 7.51 10.98 -6.03
CA GLY A 96 7.02 11.83 -4.95
C GLY A 96 5.48 11.92 -4.82
N LEU A 97 4.73 11.00 -5.44
CA LEU A 97 3.26 11.04 -5.49
C LEU A 97 2.63 11.06 -4.09
N GLU A 98 3.20 10.34 -3.12
CA GLU A 98 2.72 10.40 -1.73
C GLU A 98 2.74 11.82 -1.17
N LYS A 99 3.82 12.57 -1.42
CA LYS A 99 3.97 13.95 -0.94
C LYS A 99 2.96 14.87 -1.63
N VAL A 100 2.78 14.72 -2.94
CA VAL A 100 1.82 15.52 -3.72
C VAL A 100 0.39 15.25 -3.24
N LEU A 101 -0.04 13.99 -3.18
CA LEU A 101 -1.40 13.62 -2.77
C LEU A 101 -1.72 14.07 -1.34
N LYS A 102 -0.78 13.90 -0.40
CA LYS A 102 -0.93 14.42 0.97
C LYS A 102 -1.01 15.94 1.00
N SER A 103 -0.23 16.63 0.18
CA SER A 103 -0.21 18.10 0.13
C SER A 103 -1.48 18.68 -0.47
N MET A 104 -2.04 18.07 -1.51
CA MET A 104 -3.33 18.47 -2.08
C MET A 104 -4.43 18.44 -1.01
N TYR A 105 -4.50 17.34 -0.24
CA TYR A 105 -5.48 17.17 0.84
C TYR A 105 -5.28 18.19 1.98
N ARG A 106 -4.07 18.26 2.54
CA ARG A 106 -3.74 19.17 3.66
C ARG A 106 -3.88 20.64 3.31
N LEU A 107 -3.72 21.00 2.04
CA LEU A 107 -3.87 22.38 1.60
C LEU A 107 -5.29 22.90 1.84
N LEU A 108 -6.30 22.03 1.80
CA LEU A 108 -7.71 22.39 1.91
C LEU A 108 -8.37 21.92 3.22
N GLU A 109 -7.94 20.81 3.83
CA GLU A 109 -8.58 20.17 5.01
C GLU A 109 -8.83 21.14 6.19
N ASP A 110 -7.80 21.87 6.63
CA ASP A 110 -7.86 22.66 7.86
C ASP A 110 -7.98 24.17 7.62
N THR A 111 -8.39 24.61 6.43
CA THR A 111 -8.52 26.06 6.17
C THR A 111 -9.72 26.39 5.30
N PRO A 112 -10.85 26.79 5.92
CA PRO A 112 -12.08 27.13 5.23
C PRO A 112 -11.90 28.18 4.13
N ALA A 113 -11.08 29.22 4.38
CA ALA A 113 -10.79 30.26 3.39
C ALA A 113 -10.12 29.70 2.12
N ARG A 114 -9.13 28.81 2.27
CA ARG A 114 -8.44 28.16 1.14
C ARG A 114 -9.37 27.22 0.40
N HIS A 115 -10.21 26.49 1.14
CA HIS A 115 -11.25 25.64 0.57
C HIS A 115 -12.19 26.49 -0.30
N GLU A 116 -12.77 27.56 0.25
CA GLU A 116 -13.65 28.49 -0.47
C GLU A 116 -12.98 29.10 -1.71
N ASP A 117 -11.75 29.61 -1.59
CA ASP A 117 -10.98 30.17 -2.70
C ASP A 117 -10.77 29.14 -3.81
N TYR A 118 -10.43 27.90 -3.47
CA TYR A 118 -10.28 26.81 -4.44
C TYR A 118 -11.57 26.56 -5.23
N PHE A 119 -12.73 26.47 -4.56
CA PHE A 119 -14.00 26.26 -5.25
C PHE A 119 -14.38 27.45 -6.13
N LYS A 120 -14.16 28.68 -5.66
CA LYS A 120 -14.47 29.90 -6.41
C LYS A 120 -13.61 30.06 -7.66
N THR A 121 -12.29 29.90 -7.54
CA THR A 121 -11.37 30.17 -8.67
C THR A 121 -11.31 29.02 -9.67
N SER A 122 -11.37 27.78 -9.19
CA SER A 122 -11.22 26.61 -10.06
C SER A 122 -12.54 26.12 -10.66
N GLN A 123 -13.68 26.55 -10.11
CA GLN A 123 -15.04 26.06 -10.42
C GLN A 123 -15.17 24.53 -10.28
N CYS A 124 -14.29 23.90 -9.51
CA CYS A 124 -14.43 22.48 -9.17
C CYS A 124 -15.62 22.28 -8.22
N THR A 125 -16.09 21.04 -8.07
CA THR A 125 -17.08 20.64 -7.05
C THR A 125 -16.56 19.51 -6.16
N GLN A 126 -15.31 19.08 -6.39
CA GLN A 126 -14.69 17.94 -5.72
C GLN A 126 -13.46 18.38 -4.94
N ALA A 127 -13.31 17.82 -3.74
CA ALA A 127 -12.12 17.98 -2.91
C ALA A 127 -11.20 16.75 -3.04
N PRO A 128 -9.88 16.93 -2.85
CA PRO A 128 -8.93 15.81 -2.73
C PRO A 128 -9.29 14.90 -1.56
N LEU A 129 -8.96 13.62 -1.68
CA LEU A 129 -9.16 12.61 -0.64
C LEU A 129 -7.89 12.40 0.19
N LYS A 130 -8.05 11.93 1.43
CA LYS A 130 -6.94 11.63 2.35
C LYS A 130 -6.16 10.40 1.88
N PHE A 131 -4.85 10.56 1.69
CA PHE A 131 -3.95 9.46 1.38
C PHE A 131 -3.57 8.63 2.62
N CYS A 132 -3.67 7.30 2.53
CA CYS A 132 -3.30 6.37 3.61
C CYS A 132 -1.92 5.72 3.36
N ALA A 133 -0.90 6.14 4.11
CA ALA A 133 0.49 5.71 3.91
C ALA A 133 0.77 4.23 4.25
N HIS A 134 -0.07 3.60 5.07
CA HIS A 134 0.04 2.17 5.41
C HIS A 134 -0.80 1.27 4.49
N ARG A 135 -1.67 1.84 3.64
CA ARG A 135 -2.58 1.09 2.76
C ARG A 135 -2.49 1.55 1.32
N TRP A 136 -1.30 1.38 0.73
CA TRP A 136 -0.99 1.92 -0.61
C TRP A 136 -1.99 1.55 -1.71
N LEU A 137 -2.40 0.29 -1.75
CA LEU A 137 -3.30 -0.24 -2.77
C LEU A 137 -4.75 0.26 -2.63
N GLU A 138 -5.15 0.77 -1.47
CA GLU A 138 -6.47 1.39 -1.27
C GLU A 138 -6.50 2.84 -1.78
N ASN A 139 -5.35 3.45 -2.07
CA ASN A 139 -5.26 4.83 -2.54
C ASN A 139 -5.55 4.99 -4.04
N SER A 140 -6.05 3.96 -4.73
CA SER A 140 -6.42 4.05 -6.15
C SER A 140 -7.46 5.15 -6.39
N LYS A 141 -8.46 5.27 -5.51
CA LYS A 141 -9.48 6.33 -5.57
C LYS A 141 -8.91 7.71 -5.25
N VAL A 142 -7.96 7.79 -4.32
CA VAL A 142 -7.28 9.04 -3.96
C VAL A 142 -6.50 9.58 -5.16
N ALA A 143 -5.73 8.71 -5.82
CA ALA A 143 -4.96 9.08 -7.00
C ALA A 143 -5.84 9.39 -8.21
N GLN A 144 -6.95 8.65 -8.42
CA GLN A 144 -7.91 8.96 -9.47
C GLN A 144 -8.57 10.32 -9.25
N GLY A 145 -9.08 10.58 -8.04
CA GLY A 145 -9.66 11.87 -7.72
C GLY A 145 -8.65 13.01 -7.87
N ALA A 146 -7.39 12.81 -7.47
CA ALA A 146 -6.32 13.77 -7.68
C ALA A 146 -6.02 14.02 -9.17
N PHE A 147 -6.06 12.98 -10.00
CA PHE A 147 -5.93 13.10 -11.45
C PHE A 147 -7.08 13.94 -12.05
N ASP A 148 -8.31 13.64 -11.64
CA ASP A 148 -9.51 14.31 -12.16
C ASP A 148 -9.53 15.81 -11.78
N ILE A 149 -9.09 16.15 -10.57
CA ILE A 149 -9.06 17.54 -10.08
C ILE A 149 -7.75 18.29 -10.40
N LEU A 150 -6.78 17.66 -11.08
CA LEU A 150 -5.48 18.24 -11.35
C LEU A 150 -5.55 19.59 -12.12
N PRO A 151 -6.38 19.73 -13.18
CA PRO A 151 -6.53 21.02 -13.88
C PRO A 151 -7.10 22.12 -12.99
N HIS A 152 -7.94 21.76 -12.01
CA HIS A 152 -8.54 22.70 -11.08
C HIS A 152 -7.51 23.22 -10.07
N PHE A 153 -6.62 22.36 -9.57
CA PHE A 153 -5.50 22.78 -8.73
C PHE A 153 -4.51 23.68 -9.47
N LYS A 154 -4.29 23.44 -10.77
CA LYS A 154 -3.49 24.34 -11.60
C LYS A 154 -4.11 25.73 -11.68
N LYS A 155 -5.40 25.83 -12.02
CA LYS A 155 -6.15 27.10 -12.00
C LYS A 155 -6.06 27.82 -10.66
N PHE A 156 -6.22 27.09 -9.56
CA PHE A 156 -6.10 27.65 -8.21
C PHE A 156 -4.71 28.23 -7.94
N CYS A 157 -3.63 27.52 -8.32
CA CYS A 157 -2.27 28.02 -8.19
C CYS A 157 -2.02 29.25 -9.08
N ASP A 158 -2.57 29.26 -10.29
CA ASP A 158 -2.44 30.38 -11.23
C ASP A 158 -3.17 31.63 -10.71
N SER A 159 -4.37 31.50 -10.15
CA SER A 159 -5.10 32.60 -9.49
C SER A 159 -4.34 33.16 -8.30
N ALA A 160 -3.71 32.31 -7.49
CA ALA A 160 -2.84 32.75 -6.41
C ALA A 160 -1.61 33.53 -6.94
N ALA A 161 -0.99 33.06 -8.03
CA ALA A 161 0.14 33.75 -8.66
C ALA A 161 -0.25 35.11 -9.25
N LYS A 162 -1.48 35.23 -9.80
CA LYS A 162 -2.07 36.49 -10.29
C LYS A 162 -2.53 37.43 -9.18
N LYS A 163 -2.43 37.03 -7.91
CA LYS A 163 -2.92 37.78 -6.74
C LYS A 163 -4.45 38.01 -6.75
N GLU A 164 -5.20 37.14 -7.42
CA GLU A 164 -6.67 37.12 -7.36
C GLU A 164 -7.17 36.59 -6.00
N ILE A 165 -6.35 35.76 -5.36
CA ILE A 165 -6.55 35.23 -4.00
C ILE A 165 -5.25 35.40 -3.19
N THR A 166 -5.36 35.25 -1.87
CA THR A 166 -4.18 35.28 -0.99
C THR A 166 -3.34 34.03 -1.20
N GLN A 167 -2.08 34.19 -1.63
CA GLN A 167 -1.20 33.05 -1.86
C GLN A 167 -0.82 32.37 -0.52
N PRO A 168 -1.13 31.07 -0.35
CA PRO A 168 -0.74 30.35 0.86
C PRO A 168 0.79 30.22 0.98
N GLN A 169 1.33 30.56 2.14
CA GLN A 169 2.76 30.45 2.45
C GLN A 169 3.07 29.14 3.18
N THR A 170 2.68 28.00 2.59
CA THR A 170 2.85 26.67 3.21
C THR A 170 3.64 25.72 2.31
N GLU A 171 4.35 24.76 2.91
CA GLU A 171 5.08 23.73 2.16
C GLU A 171 4.13 22.91 1.25
N SER A 172 2.90 22.66 1.71
CA SER A 172 1.89 21.95 0.91
C SER A 172 1.50 22.72 -0.34
N PHE A 173 1.33 24.05 -0.24
CA PHE A 173 1.06 24.88 -1.42
C PHE A 173 2.25 24.83 -2.40
N GLU A 174 3.48 24.98 -1.90
CA GLU A 174 4.66 24.95 -2.76
C GLU A 174 4.85 23.61 -3.47
N THR A 175 4.62 22.52 -2.74
CA THR A 175 4.67 21.15 -3.30
C THR A 175 3.65 20.99 -4.42
N VAL A 176 2.40 21.42 -4.19
CA VAL A 176 1.33 21.30 -5.19
C VAL A 176 1.61 22.20 -6.38
N ARG A 177 1.97 23.47 -6.16
CA ARG A 177 2.33 24.44 -7.20
C ARG A 177 3.46 23.93 -8.08
N THR A 178 4.54 23.44 -7.48
CA THR A 178 5.67 22.85 -8.20
C THR A 178 5.22 21.65 -9.02
N ALA A 179 4.42 20.75 -8.43
CA ALA A 179 3.95 19.56 -9.11
C ALA A 179 3.06 19.90 -10.33
N VAL A 180 2.06 20.78 -10.18
CA VAL A 180 1.12 21.09 -11.27
C VAL A 180 1.71 21.95 -12.40
N ASN A 181 2.76 22.73 -12.10
CA ASN A 181 3.36 23.65 -13.07
C ASN A 181 4.66 23.13 -13.69
N ASN A 182 5.47 22.37 -12.94
CA ASN A 182 6.80 21.97 -13.39
C ASN A 182 6.91 20.47 -13.72
N ASP A 183 6.04 19.61 -13.16
CA ASP A 183 6.07 18.17 -13.46
C ASP A 183 5.18 17.85 -14.66
N MET A 184 5.77 17.93 -15.86
CA MET A 184 5.10 17.61 -17.13
C MET A 184 4.48 16.20 -17.16
N PHE A 185 5.00 15.27 -16.36
CA PHE A 185 4.56 13.87 -16.35
C PHE A 185 3.64 13.52 -15.18
N LEU A 186 3.21 14.50 -14.38
CA LEU A 186 2.39 14.26 -13.19
C LEU A 186 1.10 13.48 -13.50
N SER A 187 0.40 13.88 -14.57
CA SER A 187 -0.82 13.20 -15.03
C SER A 187 -0.53 11.74 -15.38
N SER A 188 0.56 11.47 -16.11
CA SER A 188 0.96 10.12 -16.50
C SER A 188 1.38 9.27 -15.29
N LYS A 189 2.10 9.86 -14.32
CA LYS A 189 2.50 9.20 -13.07
C LYS A 189 1.27 8.80 -12.23
N LEU A 190 0.31 9.71 -12.07
CA LEU A 190 -0.96 9.44 -11.38
C LEU A 190 -1.75 8.35 -12.10
N ALA A 191 -1.89 8.46 -13.41
CA ALA A 191 -2.60 7.49 -14.24
C ALA A 191 -1.99 6.09 -14.18
N PHE A 192 -0.65 6.00 -14.22
CA PHE A 192 0.06 4.74 -14.04
C PHE A 192 -0.22 4.14 -12.66
N PHE A 193 -0.09 4.95 -11.59
CA PHE A 193 -0.33 4.47 -10.23
C PHE A 193 -1.78 3.99 -10.03
N VAL A 194 -2.76 4.68 -10.61
CA VAL A 194 -4.17 4.26 -10.63
C VAL A 194 -4.32 2.91 -11.33
N SER A 195 -3.76 2.75 -12.53
CA SER A 195 -3.83 1.49 -13.28
C SER A 195 -3.17 0.35 -12.51
N PHE A 196 -1.98 0.58 -11.98
CA PHE A 196 -1.23 -0.42 -11.23
C PHE A 196 -1.97 -0.83 -9.95
N SER A 197 -2.49 0.12 -9.19
CA SER A 197 -3.27 -0.19 -7.97
C SER A 197 -4.56 -0.96 -8.30
N LYS A 198 -5.28 -0.57 -9.36
CA LYS A 198 -6.49 -1.27 -9.81
C LYS A 198 -6.21 -2.70 -10.27
N GLN A 199 -5.03 -2.97 -10.83
CA GLN A 199 -4.62 -4.33 -11.19
C GLN A 199 -4.44 -5.22 -9.96
N LEU A 200 -3.98 -4.65 -8.84
CA LEU A 200 -3.73 -5.37 -7.59
C LEU A 200 -4.98 -5.44 -6.67
N GLU A 201 -5.98 -4.59 -6.92
CA GLU A 201 -7.20 -4.48 -6.11
C GLU A 201 -8.03 -5.79 -6.00
N PRO A 202 -8.19 -6.62 -7.05
CA PRO A 202 -8.88 -7.91 -6.93
C PRO A 202 -8.23 -8.85 -5.92
N PHE A 203 -6.88 -8.84 -5.84
CA PHE A 203 -6.16 -9.61 -4.83
C PHE A 203 -6.53 -9.12 -3.43
N LEU A 204 -6.48 -7.80 -3.17
CA LEU A 204 -6.88 -7.26 -1.87
C LEU A 204 -8.29 -7.69 -1.46
N ARG A 205 -9.27 -7.49 -2.35
CA ARG A 205 -10.67 -7.82 -2.05
C ARG A 205 -10.86 -9.31 -1.78
N LYS A 206 -10.12 -10.17 -2.47
CA LYS A 206 -10.17 -11.63 -2.27
C LYS A 206 -9.64 -12.05 -0.90
N TYR A 207 -8.62 -11.36 -0.37
CA TYR A 207 -7.95 -11.72 0.88
C TYR A 207 -8.40 -10.91 2.10
N GLN A 208 -9.17 -9.82 1.92
CA GLN A 208 -9.83 -9.08 2.99
C GLN A 208 -11.17 -9.74 3.35
N THR A 209 -11.11 -10.98 3.84
CA THR A 209 -12.28 -11.79 4.19
C THR A 209 -11.97 -12.70 5.38
N ASP A 210 -13.02 -13.11 6.11
CA ASP A 210 -12.91 -14.05 7.23
C ASP A 210 -12.80 -15.52 6.76
N ASN A 211 -12.92 -15.77 5.45
CA ASN A 211 -12.78 -17.11 4.89
C ASN A 211 -11.32 -17.62 4.97
N PRO A 212 -11.09 -18.95 5.06
CA PRO A 212 -9.75 -19.53 5.13
C PRO A 212 -9.02 -19.46 3.77
N MET A 213 -8.50 -18.29 3.41
CA MET A 213 -7.91 -18.04 2.09
C MET A 213 -6.44 -18.45 1.95
N VAL A 214 -5.77 -18.79 3.05
CA VAL A 214 -4.34 -19.15 3.08
C VAL A 214 -3.94 -20.22 2.04
N PRO A 215 -4.71 -21.29 1.80
CA PRO A 215 -4.34 -22.31 0.80
C PRO A 215 -4.20 -21.76 -0.63
N PHE A 216 -4.86 -20.66 -0.96
CA PHE A 216 -4.84 -20.04 -2.29
C PHE A 216 -3.76 -18.97 -2.44
N LEU A 217 -3.17 -18.52 -1.31
CA LEU A 217 -2.29 -17.34 -1.24
C LEU A 217 -1.10 -17.45 -2.20
N PHE A 218 -0.46 -18.62 -2.21
CA PHE A 218 0.69 -18.87 -3.04
C PHE A 218 0.36 -18.74 -4.54
N THR A 219 -0.67 -19.46 -4.99
CA THR A 219 -1.11 -19.47 -6.39
C THR A 219 -1.53 -18.07 -6.87
N ASP A 220 -2.25 -17.32 -6.02
CA ASP A 220 -2.69 -15.98 -6.39
C ASP A 220 -1.53 -14.97 -6.43
N LEU A 221 -0.57 -15.04 -5.49
CA LEU A 221 0.64 -14.20 -5.53
C LEU A 221 1.50 -14.49 -6.76
N HIS A 222 1.62 -15.77 -7.12
CA HIS A 222 2.29 -16.19 -8.34
C HIS A 222 1.63 -15.57 -9.59
N ASN A 223 0.30 -15.70 -9.71
CA ASN A 223 -0.44 -15.12 -10.83
C ASN A 223 -0.35 -13.58 -10.86
N LEU A 224 -0.37 -12.94 -9.69
CA LEU A 224 -0.21 -11.49 -9.56
C LEU A 224 1.16 -11.03 -10.07
N THR A 225 2.22 -11.76 -9.73
CA THR A 225 3.59 -11.47 -10.17
C THR A 225 3.69 -11.54 -11.70
N PHE A 226 3.12 -12.59 -12.30
CA PHE A 226 3.03 -12.72 -13.76
C PHE A 226 2.25 -11.58 -14.42
N ALA A 227 1.14 -11.16 -13.81
CA ALA A 227 0.34 -10.05 -14.33
C ALA A 227 1.14 -8.74 -14.33
N VAL A 228 2.00 -8.52 -13.34
CA VAL A 228 2.89 -7.35 -13.28
C VAL A 228 4.01 -7.45 -14.32
N LEU A 229 4.68 -8.60 -14.44
CA LEU A 229 5.76 -8.80 -15.43
C LEU A 229 5.28 -8.58 -16.87
N ARG A 230 4.05 -9.02 -17.19
CA ARG A 230 3.45 -8.83 -18.53
C ARG A 230 3.34 -7.37 -18.97
N ARG A 231 3.49 -6.40 -18.06
CA ARG A 231 3.45 -4.97 -18.43
C ARG A 231 4.69 -4.53 -19.19
N PHE A 232 5.84 -5.17 -18.98
CA PHE A 232 7.12 -4.70 -19.53
C PHE A 232 8.04 -5.82 -20.04
N VAL A 233 7.75 -7.09 -19.75
CA VAL A 233 8.51 -8.25 -20.24
C VAL A 233 7.88 -8.80 -21.53
N LYS A 234 8.73 -9.20 -22.47
CA LYS A 234 8.34 -9.80 -23.76
C LYS A 234 7.49 -11.07 -23.55
N LYS A 235 6.52 -11.30 -24.45
CA LYS A 235 5.55 -12.41 -24.33
C LYS A 235 6.22 -13.78 -24.41
N GLU A 236 7.22 -13.91 -25.28
CA GLU A 236 8.02 -15.12 -25.48
C GLU A 236 8.81 -15.50 -24.23
N ILE A 237 9.32 -14.52 -23.48
CA ILE A 237 10.03 -14.76 -22.23
C ILE A 237 9.04 -15.20 -21.15
N ILE A 238 7.89 -14.51 -21.03
CA ILE A 238 6.83 -14.87 -20.07
C ILE A 238 6.31 -16.29 -20.31
N ALA A 239 6.19 -16.73 -21.57
CA ALA A 239 5.76 -18.08 -21.91
C ALA A 239 6.73 -19.17 -21.42
N ASN A 240 8.01 -18.83 -21.26
CA ASN A 240 9.04 -19.75 -20.77
C ASN A 240 9.16 -19.76 -19.24
N LEU A 241 8.59 -18.77 -18.55
CA LEU A 241 8.51 -18.77 -17.08
C LEU A 241 7.30 -19.61 -16.68
N SER A 242 7.52 -20.80 -16.14
CA SER A 242 6.45 -21.74 -15.80
C SER A 242 6.48 -22.20 -14.34
N SER A 243 7.67 -22.21 -13.74
CA SER A 243 7.89 -22.60 -12.34
C SER A 243 8.16 -21.40 -11.44
N THR A 244 7.99 -21.60 -10.13
CA THR A 244 8.35 -20.59 -9.12
C THR A 244 9.84 -20.28 -9.13
N SER A 245 10.68 -21.28 -9.40
CA SER A 245 12.12 -21.11 -9.52
C SER A 245 12.48 -20.21 -10.71
N ASP A 246 11.75 -20.32 -11.82
CA ASP A 246 11.99 -19.47 -13.00
C ASP A 246 11.75 -18.00 -12.65
N ILE A 247 10.67 -17.70 -11.93
CA ILE A 247 10.33 -16.33 -11.52
C ILE A 247 11.36 -15.77 -10.53
N LEU A 248 11.74 -16.56 -9.53
CA LEU A 248 12.68 -16.12 -8.49
C LEU A 248 14.08 -15.83 -9.04
N ASN A 249 14.48 -16.57 -10.08
CA ASN A 249 15.77 -16.40 -10.74
C ASN A 249 15.69 -15.51 -11.99
N PHE A 250 14.51 -15.01 -12.34
CA PHE A 250 14.34 -14.16 -13.51
C PHE A 250 15.01 -12.80 -13.31
N SER A 251 15.93 -12.45 -14.21
CA SER A 251 16.59 -11.15 -14.21
C SER A 251 15.68 -10.08 -14.81
N VAL A 252 14.98 -9.34 -13.94
CA VAL A 252 14.12 -8.20 -14.30
C VAL A 252 14.90 -6.97 -14.79
N ASN A 253 16.23 -6.97 -14.67
CA ASN A 253 17.06 -5.82 -15.04
C ASN A 253 17.69 -5.97 -16.43
N ASP A 254 17.56 -7.14 -17.06
CA ASP A 254 18.11 -7.37 -18.39
C ASP A 254 17.23 -6.72 -19.47
N PRO A 255 17.71 -5.67 -20.17
CA PRO A 255 16.93 -4.97 -21.18
C PRO A 255 16.51 -5.87 -22.36
N GLN A 256 17.21 -6.98 -22.62
CA GLN A 256 16.87 -7.90 -23.70
C GLN A 256 15.53 -8.60 -23.47
N ASN A 257 15.12 -8.72 -22.20
CA ASN A 257 13.84 -9.33 -21.82
C ASN A 257 12.66 -8.37 -21.95
N HIS A 258 12.92 -7.08 -22.12
CA HIS A 258 11.88 -6.05 -22.06
C HIS A 258 11.29 -5.74 -23.43
N VAL A 259 10.00 -5.42 -23.43
CA VAL A 259 9.36 -4.83 -24.62
C VAL A 259 9.93 -3.44 -24.87
N THR A 260 9.82 -2.97 -26.11
CA THR A 260 10.14 -1.59 -26.48
C THR A 260 9.27 -0.60 -25.69
N GLY A 261 9.75 0.64 -25.49
CA GLY A 261 9.05 1.64 -24.68
C GLY A 261 7.59 1.88 -25.08
N HIS A 262 7.27 1.86 -26.38
CA HIS A 262 5.90 2.03 -26.89
C HIS A 262 4.97 0.84 -26.60
N ALA A 263 5.53 -0.34 -26.35
CA ALA A 263 4.80 -1.56 -26.06
C ALA A 263 4.64 -1.81 -24.55
N VAL A 264 5.26 -0.98 -23.70
CA VAL A 264 5.08 -1.05 -22.25
C VAL A 264 3.64 -0.69 -21.87
N ASP A 265 3.00 -1.56 -21.09
CA ASP A 265 1.67 -1.29 -20.57
C ASP A 265 1.70 -0.35 -19.36
N ILE A 266 1.58 0.93 -19.65
CA ILE A 266 1.42 1.99 -18.65
C ILE A 266 -0.03 2.11 -18.13
N GLY A 267 -0.95 1.28 -18.62
CA GLY A 267 -2.36 1.30 -18.25
C GLY A 267 -3.22 2.23 -19.09
N PHE A 268 -4.54 1.99 -19.05
CA PHE A 268 -5.52 2.69 -19.89
C PHE A 268 -5.56 4.21 -19.66
N CYS A 269 -5.41 4.66 -18.42
CA CYS A 269 -5.40 6.09 -18.08
C CYS A 269 -4.13 6.82 -18.55
N GLY A 270 -3.00 6.12 -18.72
CA GLY A 270 -1.72 6.73 -19.07
C GLY A 270 -1.56 7.07 -20.56
N ARG A 271 -2.44 6.53 -21.42
CA ARG A 271 -2.39 6.71 -22.89
C ARG A 271 -3.02 8.01 -23.38
N PHE A 272 -3.75 8.73 -22.52
CA PHE A 272 -4.50 9.94 -22.87
C PHE A 272 -3.86 11.24 -22.38
N SER A 273 -2.70 11.17 -21.74
CA SER A 273 -1.93 12.35 -21.32
C SER A 273 -0.98 12.77 -22.44
N ASN A 274 -1.50 13.51 -23.42
CA ASN A 274 -0.75 14.32 -24.37
C ASN A 274 -1.00 15.80 -24.07
#